data_AF-A0AA38FTQ7-F1
#
_entry.id   AF-A0AA38FTQ7-F1
#
_cell.length_a   1.000
_cell.length_b   1.000
_cell.length_c   1.000
_cell.angle_alpha   90.00
_cell.angle_beta   90.00
_cell.angle_gamma   90.00
#
_symmetry.space_group_name_H-M   'P 1'
#
loop_
_entity.id
_entity.type
_entity.pdbx_description
1 polymer ?
#
loop_
_entity_poly.entity_id
_entity_poly.type
_entity_poly.pdbx_seq_one_letter_code
_entity_poly.pdbx_strand_id
1 'polypeptide(L)'
;ARRGTEDEPFAWQSREFLRKLCIGKEVTFRVDYTVPTINREFGSVFIGDKNVAYMVVAEGWAKVREAGPQKAEVSPYIAELRRLEEQAKTQGLGRWTKTPGASGESMRDLPPSAIGDPSNFDAMALLATNKGKPMEAFVEHVRDGSTLRVYLLPEFNFVQVFMAGIQSPSMGRRAAVPDVTASSDVVSDEANAEVEVTTSLTTAQRIAASASTAAAAEVPPDPYAREAKHFTELRVLNRD
;
A
#
# COMPACT_ATOMS: atom_id res chain seq x y z
N ALA A 1 -5.32 -0.49 2.05
CA ALA A 1 -5.90 0.47 1.09
C ALA A 1 -4.97 1.67 0.88
N ARG A 2 -4.97 2.28 -0.31
CA ARG A 2 -4.50 3.67 -0.45
C ARG A 2 -5.47 4.56 0.31
N ARG A 3 -5.03 5.76 0.72
CA ARG A 3 -5.90 6.74 1.37
C ARG A 3 -7.09 7.02 0.45
N GLY A 4 -8.31 6.79 0.93
CA GLY A 4 -9.55 7.09 0.20
C GLY A 4 -9.96 6.10 -0.91
N THR A 5 -9.40 4.88 -0.93
CA THR A 5 -9.85 3.82 -1.86
C THR A 5 -10.41 2.64 -1.09
N GLU A 6 -11.53 2.08 -1.54
CA GLU A 6 -12.03 0.80 -1.03
C GLU A 6 -11.04 -0.33 -1.33
N ASP A 7 -11.05 -1.37 -0.49
CA ASP A 7 -10.26 -2.57 -0.76
C ASP A 7 -10.84 -3.32 -1.96
N GLU A 8 -10.01 -3.78 -2.90
CA GLU A 8 -10.44 -4.77 -3.89
C GLU A 8 -10.74 -6.12 -3.18
N PRO A 9 -11.61 -6.97 -3.74
CA PRO A 9 -11.89 -8.28 -3.17
C PRO A 9 -10.62 -9.07 -2.86
N PHE A 10 -10.53 -9.58 -1.63
CA PHE A 10 -9.41 -10.34 -1.08
C PHE A 10 -8.07 -9.58 -0.96
N ALA A 11 -8.04 -8.26 -1.20
CA ALA A 11 -6.81 -7.47 -1.14
C ALA A 11 -6.18 -7.47 0.26
N TRP A 12 -7.01 -7.36 1.31
CA TRP A 12 -6.54 -7.38 2.70
C TRP A 12 -5.93 -8.72 3.08
N GLN A 13 -6.61 -9.82 2.74
CA GLN A 13 -6.18 -11.18 3.03
C GLN A 13 -4.87 -11.50 2.29
N SER A 14 -4.76 -11.06 1.02
CA SER A 14 -3.53 -11.17 0.22
C SER A 14 -2.36 -10.42 0.87
N ARG A 15 -2.59 -9.17 1.33
CA ARG A 15 -1.60 -8.38 2.08
C ARG A 15 -1.19 -9.06 3.38
N GLU A 16 -2.15 -9.53 4.18
CA GLU A 16 -1.89 -10.18 5.47
C GLU A 16 -1.15 -11.51 5.32
N PHE A 17 -1.46 -12.28 4.27
CA PHE A 17 -0.71 -13.48 3.94
C PHE A 17 0.77 -13.17 3.69
N LEU A 18 1.06 -12.19 2.82
CA LEU A 18 2.43 -11.76 2.56
C LEU A 18 3.11 -11.19 3.79
N ARG A 19 2.40 -10.42 4.61
CA ARG A 19 2.93 -9.83 5.86
C ARG A 19 3.41 -10.92 6.81
N LYS A 20 2.53 -11.89 7.13
CA LYS A 20 2.85 -13.03 8.00
C LYS A 20 3.92 -13.94 7.38
N LEU A 21 3.95 -14.03 6.05
CA LEU A 21 4.92 -14.83 5.33
C LEU A 21 6.33 -14.20 5.32
N CYS A 22 6.45 -12.88 5.12
CA CYS A 22 7.72 -12.25 4.74
C CYS A 22 8.32 -11.33 5.79
N ILE A 23 7.51 -10.68 6.65
CA ILE A 23 8.03 -9.69 7.59
C ILE A 23 8.97 -10.34 8.59
N GLY A 24 10.16 -9.73 8.76
CA GLY A 24 11.20 -10.22 9.66
C GLY A 24 12.00 -11.42 9.13
N LYS A 25 11.75 -11.87 7.89
CA LYS A 25 12.51 -12.96 7.28
C LYS A 25 13.52 -12.45 6.26
N GLU A 26 14.65 -13.13 6.19
CA GLU A 26 15.63 -12.92 5.13
C GLU A 26 15.08 -13.45 3.80
N VAL A 27 15.26 -12.67 2.74
CA VAL A 27 14.83 -13.03 1.38
C VAL A 27 16.01 -12.93 0.42
N THR A 28 16.03 -13.82 -0.57
CA THR A 28 16.85 -13.65 -1.77
C THR A 28 15.95 -13.13 -2.88
N PHE A 29 16.42 -12.19 -3.69
CA PHE A 29 15.66 -11.70 -4.83
C PHE A 29 16.56 -11.52 -6.04
N ARG A 30 15.93 -11.47 -7.21
CA ARG A 30 16.60 -11.09 -8.46
C ARG A 30 15.66 -10.20 -9.28
N VAL A 31 16.23 -9.21 -9.94
CA VAL A 31 15.51 -8.41 -10.93
C VAL A 31 15.43 -9.24 -12.21
N ASP A 32 14.21 -9.49 -12.68
CA ASP A 32 13.95 -10.22 -13.92
C ASP A 32 13.90 -9.23 -15.10
N TYR A 33 13.27 -8.07 -14.94
CA TYR A 33 13.26 -7.00 -15.95
C TYR A 33 12.92 -5.63 -15.36
N THR A 34 13.34 -4.58 -16.05
CA THR A 34 13.01 -3.19 -15.72
C THR A 34 12.09 -2.61 -16.78
N VAL A 35 11.11 -1.82 -16.37
CA VAL A 35 10.23 -1.06 -17.26
C VAL A 35 10.57 0.43 -17.10
N PRO A 36 11.45 0.99 -17.95
CA PRO A 36 11.94 2.36 -17.79
C PRO A 36 10.84 3.42 -17.87
N THR A 37 9.81 3.18 -18.69
CA THR A 37 8.69 4.12 -18.89
C THR A 37 7.89 4.41 -17.63
N ILE A 38 7.86 3.47 -16.67
CA ILE A 38 7.22 3.63 -15.37
C ILE A 38 8.22 3.65 -14.21
N ASN A 39 9.52 3.60 -14.51
CA ASN A 39 10.64 3.52 -13.57
C ASN A 39 10.43 2.42 -12.49
N ARG A 40 10.14 1.18 -12.93
CA ARG A 40 9.94 0.04 -12.03
C ARG A 40 10.76 -1.18 -12.41
N GLU A 41 11.26 -1.85 -11.39
CA GLU A 41 11.91 -3.15 -11.48
C GLU A 41 10.90 -4.24 -11.11
N PHE A 42 10.91 -5.33 -11.87
CA PHE A 42 10.11 -6.52 -11.63
C PHE A 42 11.07 -7.68 -11.43
N GLY A 43 10.77 -8.52 -10.45
CA GLY A 43 11.69 -9.57 -10.03
C GLY A 43 11.01 -10.70 -9.28
N SER A 44 11.82 -11.71 -9.00
CA SER A 44 11.42 -12.91 -8.27
C SER A 44 12.01 -12.86 -6.87
N VAL A 45 11.19 -13.19 -5.87
CA VAL A 45 11.55 -13.16 -4.44
C VAL A 45 11.44 -14.57 -3.87
N PHE A 46 12.42 -14.93 -3.05
CA PHE A 46 12.56 -16.25 -2.46
C PHE A 46 12.77 -16.15 -0.95
N ILE A 47 12.09 -17.02 -0.20
CA ILE A 47 12.39 -17.28 1.22
C ILE A 47 13.05 -18.65 1.26
N GLY A 48 14.35 -18.69 1.53
CA GLY A 48 15.16 -19.89 1.28
C GLY A 48 15.11 -20.27 -0.20
N ASP A 49 14.66 -21.48 -0.50
CA ASP A 49 14.50 -22.03 -1.85
C ASP A 49 13.08 -21.84 -2.44
N LYS A 50 12.15 -21.27 -1.67
CA LYS A 50 10.74 -21.16 -2.06
C LYS A 50 10.43 -19.82 -2.71
N ASN A 51 9.95 -19.85 -3.95
CA ASN A 51 9.47 -18.66 -4.66
C ASN A 51 8.18 -18.15 -4.00
N VAL A 52 8.19 -16.91 -3.51
CA VAL A 52 7.04 -16.28 -2.85
C VAL A 52 5.84 -16.18 -3.79
N ALA A 53 6.06 -15.92 -5.08
CA ALA A 53 4.97 -15.84 -6.06
C ALA A 53 4.21 -17.17 -6.20
N TYR A 54 4.90 -18.30 -6.09
CA TYR A 54 4.24 -19.62 -6.07
C TYR A 54 3.31 -19.76 -4.87
N MET A 55 3.78 -19.38 -3.68
CA MET A 55 3.00 -19.47 -2.45
C MET A 55 1.74 -18.60 -2.52
N VAL A 56 1.87 -17.38 -3.03
CA VAL A 56 0.75 -16.43 -3.17
C VAL A 56 -0.28 -16.91 -4.19
N VAL A 57 0.16 -17.44 -5.34
CA VAL A 57 -0.75 -17.92 -6.39
C VAL A 57 -1.44 -19.23 -5.99
N ALA A 58 -0.70 -20.15 -5.35
CA ALA A 58 -1.26 -21.43 -4.89
C ALA A 58 -2.43 -21.27 -3.92
N GLU A 59 -2.40 -20.23 -3.08
CA GLU A 59 -3.46 -19.89 -2.13
C GLU A 59 -4.56 -19.01 -2.74
N GLY A 60 -4.48 -18.68 -4.03
CA GLY A 60 -5.48 -17.86 -4.72
C GLY A 60 -5.44 -16.37 -4.35
N TRP A 61 -4.33 -15.86 -3.82
CA TRP A 61 -4.16 -14.45 -3.45
C TRP A 61 -3.72 -13.55 -4.61
N ALA A 62 -3.30 -14.14 -5.73
CA ALA A 62 -2.95 -13.45 -6.95
C ALA A 62 -3.38 -14.26 -8.18
N LYS A 63 -3.53 -13.56 -9.32
CA LYS A 63 -3.70 -14.17 -10.63
C LYS A 63 -2.42 -14.02 -11.45
N VAL A 64 -2.16 -14.98 -12.32
CA VAL A 64 -1.04 -14.93 -13.25
C VAL A 64 -1.38 -13.93 -14.35
N ARG A 65 -0.46 -13.01 -14.63
CA ARG A 65 -0.65 -12.02 -15.69
C ARG A 65 -0.70 -12.74 -17.06
N GLU A 66 -1.68 -12.38 -17.88
CA GLU A 66 -1.74 -12.82 -19.27
C GLU A 66 -0.58 -12.25 -20.08
N ALA A 67 -0.10 -13.01 -21.06
CA ALA A 67 0.97 -12.55 -21.93
C ALA A 67 0.47 -11.34 -22.74
N GLY A 68 1.10 -10.19 -22.53
CA GLY A 68 0.82 -9.00 -23.33
C GLY A 68 1.39 -9.12 -24.75
N PRO A 69 0.99 -8.22 -25.67
CA PRO A 69 1.47 -8.21 -27.06
C PRO A 69 2.97 -7.92 -27.20
N GLN A 70 3.59 -7.32 -26.18
CA GLN A 70 5.04 -7.19 -26.11
C GLN A 70 5.67 -8.53 -25.71
N LYS A 71 6.59 -9.02 -26.54
CA LYS A 71 7.52 -10.13 -26.27
C LYS A 71 8.46 -9.78 -25.09
N ALA A 72 7.91 -9.43 -23.94
CA ALA A 72 8.66 -9.35 -22.70
C ALA A 72 9.18 -10.77 -22.41
N GLU A 73 10.44 -10.86 -21.98
CA GLU A 73 11.04 -12.10 -21.55
C GLU A 73 10.11 -12.80 -20.57
N VAL A 74 9.58 -13.94 -21.02
CA VAL A 74 8.59 -14.67 -20.25
C VAL A 74 9.34 -15.25 -19.05
N SER A 75 8.98 -14.80 -17.85
CA SER A 75 9.58 -15.29 -16.61
C SER A 75 9.66 -16.82 -16.65
N PRO A 76 10.82 -17.42 -16.31
CA PRO A 76 11.00 -18.88 -16.35
C PRO A 76 10.03 -19.62 -15.40
N TYR A 77 9.40 -18.89 -14.49
CA TYR A 77 8.45 -19.41 -13.51
C TYR A 77 7.01 -19.46 -14.02
N ILE A 78 6.71 -18.95 -15.21
CA ILE A 78 5.32 -18.77 -15.69
C ILE A 78 4.55 -20.09 -15.79
N ALA A 79 5.20 -21.16 -16.23
CA ALA A 79 4.54 -22.44 -16.46
C ALA A 79 4.02 -23.02 -15.13
N GLU A 80 4.87 -22.97 -14.11
CA GLU A 80 4.52 -23.42 -12.77
C GLU A 80 3.50 -22.48 -12.10
N LEU A 81 3.63 -21.16 -12.28
CA LEU A 81 2.62 -20.20 -11.81
C LEU A 81 1.23 -20.53 -12.36
N ARG A 82 1.12 -20.83 -13.65
CA ARG A 82 -0.16 -21.21 -14.28
C ARG A 82 -0.71 -22.52 -13.74
N ARG A 83 0.17 -23.51 -13.50
CA ARG A 83 -0.22 -24.79 -12.89
C ARG A 83 -0.81 -24.58 -11.49
N LEU A 84 -0.16 -23.76 -10.67
CA LEU A 84 -0.63 -23.43 -9.32
C LEU A 84 -1.92 -22.60 -9.34
N GLU A 85 -2.07 -21.69 -10.30
CA GLU A 85 -3.31 -20.93 -10.46
C GLU A 85 -4.49 -21.85 -10.79
N GLU A 86 -4.30 -22.82 -11.69
CA GLU A 86 -5.36 -23.77 -12.05
C GLU A 86 -5.75 -24.66 -10.86
N GLN A 87 -4.77 -25.05 -10.04
CA GLN A 87 -5.02 -25.73 -8.78
C GLN A 87 -5.87 -24.87 -7.83
N ALA A 88 -5.51 -23.60 -7.64
CA ALA A 88 -6.25 -22.68 -6.79
C ALA A 88 -7.69 -22.44 -7.30
N LYS A 89 -7.89 -22.37 -8.62
CA LYS A 89 -9.20 -22.29 -9.27
C LYS A 89 -10.04 -23.54 -9.01
N THR A 90 -9.45 -24.72 -9.18
CA THR A 90 -10.13 -26.00 -8.97
C THR A 90 -10.62 -26.12 -7.53
N GLN A 91 -9.75 -25.76 -6.57
CA GLN A 91 -10.02 -25.80 -5.14
C GLN A 91 -10.91 -24.65 -4.65
N GLY A 92 -11.06 -23.58 -5.43
CA GLY A 92 -11.85 -22.41 -5.07
C GLY A 92 -11.21 -21.59 -3.94
N LEU A 93 -9.90 -21.38 -4.00
CA LEU A 93 -9.15 -20.65 -2.96
C LEU A 93 -9.11 -19.14 -3.22
N GLY A 94 -9.11 -18.37 -2.13
CA GLY A 94 -8.99 -16.91 -2.16
C GLY A 94 -9.95 -16.28 -3.17
N ARG A 95 -9.40 -15.56 -4.14
CA ARG A 95 -10.18 -14.89 -5.20
C ARG A 95 -10.96 -15.83 -6.12
N TRP A 96 -10.67 -17.13 -6.09
CA TRP A 96 -11.33 -18.15 -6.90
C TRP A 96 -12.47 -18.86 -6.17
N THR A 97 -12.82 -18.40 -4.96
CA THR A 97 -13.92 -18.97 -4.18
C THR A 97 -15.22 -19.06 -4.97
N LYS A 98 -15.94 -20.16 -4.74
CA LYS A 98 -17.25 -20.44 -5.33
C LYS A 98 -18.40 -20.05 -4.38
N THR A 99 -18.07 -19.59 -3.17
CA THR A 99 -19.04 -19.15 -2.18
C THR A 99 -19.68 -17.83 -2.60
N PRO A 100 -21.00 -17.77 -2.81
CA PRO A 100 -21.69 -16.52 -3.13
C PRO A 100 -21.49 -15.48 -2.03
N GLY A 101 -21.23 -14.22 -2.40
CA GLY A 101 -21.06 -13.11 -1.44
C GLY A 101 -19.65 -12.96 -0.85
N ALA A 102 -18.80 -13.98 -0.92
CA ALA A 102 -17.47 -13.96 -0.29
C ALA A 102 -16.57 -12.81 -0.77
N SER A 103 -16.68 -12.39 -2.03
CA SER A 103 -15.95 -11.23 -2.55
C SER A 103 -16.35 -9.93 -1.82
N GLY A 104 -17.65 -9.74 -1.55
CA GLY A 104 -18.16 -8.59 -0.80
C GLY A 104 -17.68 -8.58 0.64
N GLU A 105 -17.85 -9.72 1.33
CA GLU A 105 -17.43 -9.91 2.72
C GLU A 105 -15.91 -9.79 2.92
N SER A 106 -15.12 -10.03 1.87
CA SER A 106 -13.67 -9.89 1.93
C SER A 106 -13.18 -8.44 1.96
N MET A 107 -14.02 -7.49 1.52
CA MET A 107 -13.70 -6.07 1.50
C MET A 107 -14.05 -5.45 2.85
N ARG A 108 -13.10 -4.73 3.43
CA ARG A 108 -13.31 -4.06 4.71
C ARG A 108 -14.00 -2.72 4.47
N ASP A 109 -15.01 -2.44 5.29
CA ASP A 109 -15.52 -1.10 5.47
C ASP A 109 -14.57 -0.35 6.42
N LEU A 110 -13.71 0.51 5.85
CA LEU A 110 -12.69 1.23 6.60
C LEU A 110 -13.20 2.63 6.95
N PRO A 111 -13.04 3.08 8.21
CA PRO A 111 -13.40 4.44 8.57
C PRO A 111 -12.53 5.45 7.81
N PRO A 112 -13.03 6.69 7.63
CA PRO A 112 -12.24 7.77 7.05
C PRO A 112 -10.90 7.97 7.77
N SER A 113 -9.85 8.28 7.00
CA SER A 113 -8.51 8.46 7.58
C SER A 113 -8.40 9.75 8.38
N ALA A 114 -7.98 9.65 9.64
CA ALA A 114 -7.61 10.78 10.49
C ALA A 114 -6.35 11.53 10.02
N ILE A 115 -5.53 10.89 9.19
CA ILE A 115 -4.24 11.42 8.76
C ILE A 115 -4.46 12.50 7.71
N GLY A 116 -4.42 13.77 8.08
CA GLY A 116 -4.54 14.90 7.15
C GLY A 116 -5.91 15.56 7.15
N ASP A 117 -6.90 14.95 7.82
CA ASP A 117 -8.15 15.62 8.19
C ASP A 117 -8.54 15.18 9.61
N PRO A 118 -8.35 16.04 10.63
CA PRO A 118 -8.68 15.72 12.01
C PRO A 118 -10.18 15.53 12.27
N SER A 119 -11.07 16.01 11.39
CA SER A 119 -12.52 15.88 11.58
C SER A 119 -13.02 14.43 11.38
N ASN A 120 -12.24 13.61 10.68
CA ASN A 120 -12.52 12.21 10.44
C ASN A 120 -12.38 11.30 11.68
N PHE A 121 -11.88 11.82 12.80
CA PHE A 121 -11.60 11.01 13.97
C PHE A 121 -11.71 11.79 15.29
N ASP A 122 -12.61 11.34 16.17
CA ASP A 122 -12.76 11.92 17.52
C ASP A 122 -11.76 11.29 18.50
N ALA A 123 -10.58 11.89 18.58
CA ALA A 123 -9.53 11.49 19.50
C ALA A 123 -9.93 11.63 20.98
N MET A 124 -10.80 12.59 21.32
CA MET A 124 -11.20 12.85 22.70
C MET A 124 -12.19 11.81 23.20
N ALA A 125 -13.16 11.41 22.37
CA ALA A 125 -14.06 10.31 22.68
C ALA A 125 -13.31 8.97 22.79
N LEU A 126 -12.35 8.71 21.89
CA LEU A 126 -11.51 7.52 21.98
C LEU A 126 -10.75 7.49 23.32
N LEU A 127 -10.10 8.61 23.68
CA LEU A 127 -9.36 8.70 24.93
C LEU A 127 -10.26 8.52 26.14
N ALA A 128 -11.42 9.18 26.19
CA ALA A 128 -12.37 9.06 27.30
C ALA A 128 -12.80 7.60 27.54
N THR A 129 -12.97 6.83 26.46
CA THR A 129 -13.44 5.44 26.51
C THR A 129 -12.33 4.44 26.85
N ASN A 130 -11.12 4.69 26.35
CA ASN A 130 -10.02 3.72 26.35
C ASN A 130 -8.84 4.10 27.27
N LYS A 131 -8.91 5.23 27.98
CA LYS A 131 -7.83 5.65 28.90
C LYS A 131 -7.47 4.54 29.88
N GLY A 132 -6.17 4.19 29.91
CA GLY A 132 -5.62 3.17 30.79
C GLY A 132 -5.85 1.73 30.33
N LYS A 133 -6.52 1.51 29.19
CA LYS A 133 -6.72 0.17 28.62
C LYS A 133 -5.74 -0.06 27.48
N PRO A 134 -5.08 -1.23 27.40
CA PRO A 134 -4.36 -1.64 26.21
C PRO A 134 -5.32 -1.72 25.02
N MET A 135 -4.85 -1.29 23.85
CA MET A 135 -5.57 -1.42 22.58
C MET A 135 -4.67 -2.16 21.59
N GLU A 136 -5.25 -3.10 20.86
CA GLU A 136 -4.54 -3.81 19.81
C GLU A 136 -4.45 -2.92 18.57
N ALA A 137 -3.29 -2.93 17.92
CA ALA A 137 -3.04 -2.15 16.72
C ALA A 137 -1.88 -2.75 15.94
N PHE A 138 -1.84 -2.53 14.63
CA PHE A 138 -0.67 -2.83 13.83
C PHE A 138 -0.08 -1.55 13.23
N VAL A 139 1.24 -1.50 13.15
CA VAL A 139 1.96 -0.34 12.62
C VAL A 139 2.03 -0.41 11.10
N GLU A 140 1.35 0.53 10.43
CA GLU A 140 1.37 0.65 8.97
C GLU A 140 2.56 1.48 8.48
N HIS A 141 2.94 2.53 9.23
CA HIS A 141 4.01 3.43 8.84
C HIS A 141 4.75 3.99 10.06
N VAL A 142 6.08 4.06 9.96
CA VAL A 142 6.94 4.74 10.93
C VAL A 142 7.33 6.10 10.35
N ARG A 143 6.92 7.20 10.98
CA ARG A 143 7.25 8.55 10.52
C ARG A 143 8.66 8.95 10.96
N ASP A 144 8.99 8.66 12.20
CA ASP A 144 10.33 8.77 12.81
C ASP A 144 10.44 7.77 13.97
N GLY A 145 11.56 7.79 14.71
CA GLY A 145 11.81 6.83 15.79
C GLY A 145 10.76 6.82 16.91
N SER A 146 10.01 7.91 17.10
CA SER A 146 9.02 8.10 18.17
C SER A 146 7.58 8.33 17.70
N THR A 147 7.34 8.34 16.39
CA THR A 147 6.04 8.66 15.79
C THR A 147 5.61 7.57 14.82
N LEU A 148 4.47 6.95 15.09
CA LEU A 148 3.92 5.83 14.31
C LEU A 148 2.57 6.21 13.71
N ARG A 149 2.21 5.61 12.58
CA ARG A 149 0.83 5.55 12.09
C ARG A 149 0.36 4.11 12.15
N VAL A 150 -0.78 3.92 12.80
CA VAL A 150 -1.29 2.61 13.17
C VAL A 150 -2.74 2.50 12.77
N TYR A 151 -3.17 1.28 12.50
CA TYR A 151 -4.59 0.93 12.48
C TYR A 151 -4.94 0.36 13.86
N LEU A 152 -5.85 1.04 14.57
CA LEU A 152 -6.40 0.53 15.83
C LEU A 152 -7.46 -0.54 15.53
N LEU A 153 -7.40 -1.66 16.24
CA LEU A 153 -8.36 -2.76 16.11
C LEU A 153 -9.46 -2.68 17.18
N PRO A 154 -10.67 -3.20 16.89
CA PRO A 154 -11.08 -3.85 15.64
C PRO A 154 -11.60 -2.89 14.55
N GLU A 155 -11.82 -1.61 14.83
CA GLU A 155 -12.51 -0.68 13.92
C GLU A 155 -11.64 -0.15 12.78
N PHE A 156 -10.35 -0.49 12.73
CA PHE A 156 -9.38 -0.01 11.73
C PHE A 156 -9.29 1.52 11.64
N ASN A 157 -9.38 2.23 12.76
CA ASN A 157 -9.11 3.66 12.81
C ASN A 157 -7.64 3.93 12.46
N PHE A 158 -7.38 4.62 11.34
CA PHE A 158 -6.01 4.94 10.91
C PHE A 158 -5.53 6.26 11.51
N VAL A 159 -4.71 6.17 12.56
CA VAL A 159 -4.31 7.30 13.41
C VAL A 159 -2.79 7.45 13.52
N GLN A 160 -2.34 8.64 13.91
CA GLN A 160 -0.94 8.89 14.25
C GLN A 160 -0.77 8.91 15.76
N VAL A 161 0.14 8.08 16.27
CA VAL A 161 0.46 7.98 17.69
C VAL A 161 1.88 8.48 17.95
N PHE A 162 2.04 9.15 19.08
CA PHE A 162 3.31 9.67 19.56
C PHE A 162 3.72 8.88 20.80
N MET A 163 4.98 8.45 20.85
CA MET A 163 5.49 7.72 21.99
C MET A 163 5.61 8.67 23.20
N ALA A 164 4.90 8.37 24.27
CA ALA A 164 4.84 9.24 25.44
C ALA A 164 6.21 9.35 26.12
N GLY A 165 6.58 10.58 26.51
CA GLY A 165 7.78 10.85 27.29
C GLY A 165 9.09 10.86 26.50
N ILE A 166 9.08 10.61 25.19
CA ILE A 166 10.28 10.66 24.36
C ILE A 166 10.06 11.46 23.07
N GLN A 167 11.15 11.91 22.47
CA GLN A 167 11.18 12.49 21.14
C GLN A 167 12.43 11.99 20.41
N SER A 168 12.27 11.43 19.22
CA SER A 168 13.37 11.01 18.35
C SER A 168 13.81 12.15 17.41
N PRO A 169 15.03 12.10 16.87
CA PRO A 169 15.48 13.06 15.86
C PRO A 169 14.52 13.11 14.67
N SER A 170 14.24 14.31 14.18
CA SER A 170 13.24 14.58 13.15
C SER A 170 13.73 14.13 11.76
N MET A 171 12.85 13.52 10.99
CA MET A 171 13.11 13.23 9.56
C MET A 171 13.02 14.47 8.66
N GLY A 172 12.91 15.67 9.26
CA GLY A 172 12.76 16.92 8.53
C GLY A 172 11.34 17.10 7.96
N ARG A 173 11.19 18.05 7.04
CA ARG A 173 9.95 18.30 6.31
C ARG A 173 10.27 18.47 4.82
N ARG A 174 9.65 17.61 4.00
CA ARG A 174 9.49 17.88 2.57
C ARG A 174 8.18 18.62 2.36
N ALA A 175 8.16 19.54 1.39
CA ALA A 175 6.93 20.20 0.98
C ALA A 175 5.87 19.15 0.65
N ALA A 176 4.65 19.33 1.17
CA ALA A 176 3.54 18.49 0.78
C ALA A 176 3.28 18.72 -0.71
N VAL A 177 3.32 17.66 -1.51
CA VAL A 177 2.83 17.71 -2.89
C VAL A 177 1.31 17.92 -2.77
N PRO A 178 0.72 19.01 -3.29
CA PRO A 178 -0.73 19.17 -3.25
C PRO A 178 -1.36 18.01 -4.01
N ASP A 179 -2.31 17.33 -3.36
CA ASP A 179 -3.13 16.31 -3.98
C ASP A 179 -4.07 17.04 -4.95
N VAL A 180 -3.89 16.85 -6.25
CA VAL A 180 -4.80 17.42 -7.25
C VAL A 180 -6.08 16.59 -7.22
N THR A 181 -6.99 16.92 -6.31
CA THR A 181 -8.38 16.48 -6.37
C THR A 181 -9.02 17.16 -7.58
N ALA A 182 -9.30 16.38 -8.62
CA ALA A 182 -10.11 16.87 -9.74
C ALA A 182 -11.55 17.07 -9.24
N SER A 183 -11.96 18.32 -9.04
CA SER A 183 -13.36 18.68 -8.93
C SER A 183 -14.01 18.54 -10.30
N SER A 184 -15.00 17.66 -10.43
CA SER A 184 -15.84 17.59 -11.61
C SER A 184 -16.96 18.63 -11.49
N ASP A 185 -16.68 19.87 -11.85
CA ASP A 185 -17.75 20.85 -12.11
C ASP A 185 -18.21 20.68 -13.55
N VAL A 186 -19.40 20.11 -13.71
CA VAL A 186 -20.09 19.97 -14.99
C VAL A 186 -20.81 21.29 -15.25
N VAL A 187 -20.28 22.12 -16.14
CA VAL A 187 -21.05 23.19 -16.78
C VAL A 187 -21.37 22.71 -18.19
N SER A 188 -22.66 22.47 -18.43
CA SER A 188 -23.21 22.18 -19.75
C SER A 188 -23.32 23.47 -20.56
N ASP A 189 -22.66 23.53 -21.72
CA ASP A 189 -23.23 24.23 -22.87
C ASP A 189 -22.73 23.62 -24.19
N GLU A 190 -23.62 23.58 -25.17
CA GLU A 190 -23.46 22.87 -26.44
C GLU A 190 -22.56 23.60 -27.44
N ALA A 191 -21.97 22.78 -28.32
CA ALA A 191 -21.73 23.01 -29.75
C ALA A 191 -20.27 23.07 -30.23
N ASN A 192 -20.04 22.13 -31.16
CA ASN A 192 -19.16 22.18 -32.33
C ASN A 192 -17.80 21.46 -32.27
N ALA A 193 -17.52 20.80 -33.40
CA ALA A 193 -16.65 19.64 -33.55
C ALA A 193 -15.18 19.97 -33.80
N GLU A 194 -14.28 19.31 -33.06
CA GLU A 194 -12.97 18.81 -33.52
C GLU A 194 -12.46 17.76 -32.51
N VAL A 195 -12.10 16.56 -32.97
CA VAL A 195 -11.67 15.46 -32.09
C VAL A 195 -10.19 15.63 -31.74
N GLU A 196 -9.90 16.34 -30.65
CA GLU A 196 -8.61 16.28 -29.97
C GLU A 196 -8.66 15.16 -28.91
N VAL A 197 -7.86 14.11 -29.13
CA VAL A 197 -7.63 13.04 -28.14
C VAL A 197 -6.77 13.60 -27.02
N THR A 198 -7.41 14.16 -25.99
CA THR A 198 -6.72 14.59 -24.77
C THR A 198 -6.42 13.34 -23.91
N THR A 199 -5.18 12.85 -23.99
CA THR A 199 -4.72 11.76 -23.13
C THR A 199 -4.63 12.24 -21.69
N SER A 200 -5.41 11.63 -20.80
CA SER A 200 -5.34 11.87 -19.36
C SER A 200 -4.00 11.40 -18.79
N LEU A 201 -3.31 12.28 -18.08
CA LEU A 201 -2.01 11.96 -17.48
C LEU A 201 -2.18 10.97 -16.31
N THR A 202 -1.39 9.91 -16.37
CA THR A 202 -1.29 8.89 -15.32
C THR A 202 -0.70 9.47 -14.04
N THR A 203 -0.95 8.82 -12.89
CA THR A 203 -0.41 9.21 -11.58
C THR A 203 1.11 9.41 -11.59
N ALA A 204 1.84 8.65 -12.42
CA ALA A 204 3.29 8.75 -12.56
C ALA A 204 3.75 10.02 -13.30
N GLN A 205 3.01 10.44 -14.33
CA GLN A 205 3.32 11.65 -15.10
C GLN A 205 3.09 12.93 -14.29
N ARG A 206 2.14 12.91 -13.34
CA ARG A 206 1.92 14.04 -12.42
C ARG A 206 3.03 14.16 -11.38
N ILE A 207 3.49 13.04 -10.82
CA ILE A 207 4.63 13.03 -9.87
C ILE A 207 5.90 13.58 -10.54
N ALA A 208 6.13 13.27 -11.82
CA ALA A 208 7.27 13.79 -12.57
C ALA A 208 7.15 15.29 -12.89
N ALA A 209 5.97 15.79 -13.23
CA ALA A 209 5.74 17.22 -13.50
C ALA A 209 5.80 18.10 -12.23
N SER A 210 5.44 17.56 -11.07
CA SER A 210 5.50 18.29 -9.79
C SER A 210 6.93 18.46 -9.25
N ALA A 211 7.93 17.78 -9.81
CA ALA A 211 9.32 17.93 -9.40
C ALA A 211 9.94 19.27 -9.84
N SER A 212 9.31 20.00 -10.78
CA SER A 212 9.85 21.27 -11.30
C SER A 212 9.30 22.54 -10.63
N THR A 213 8.34 22.45 -9.70
CA THR A 213 7.75 23.63 -9.06
C THR A 213 7.41 23.40 -7.58
N ALA A 214 8.42 23.48 -6.70
CA ALA A 214 8.18 23.65 -5.27
C ALA A 214 9.36 24.35 -4.58
N ALA A 215 9.32 25.69 -4.51
CA ALA A 215 10.22 26.51 -3.71
C ALA A 215 9.68 26.68 -2.27
N ALA A 216 9.42 25.56 -1.58
CA ALA A 216 9.19 25.58 -0.13
C ALA A 216 10.42 24.97 0.56
N ALA A 217 10.94 25.67 1.57
CA ALA A 217 12.21 25.33 2.23
C ALA A 217 12.19 23.88 2.76
N GLU A 218 12.94 22.99 2.10
CA GLU A 218 13.18 21.65 2.59
C GLU A 218 13.96 21.74 3.90
N VAL A 219 13.39 21.17 4.98
CA VAL A 219 14.12 21.00 6.24
C VAL A 219 14.78 19.63 6.19
N PRO A 220 16.13 19.54 6.24
CA PRO A 220 16.82 18.26 6.20
C PRO A 220 16.55 17.44 7.48
N PRO A 221 16.76 16.11 7.43
CA PRO A 221 16.71 15.28 8.63
C PRO A 221 17.77 15.68 9.67
N ASP A 222 17.42 15.58 10.95
CA ASP A 222 18.36 15.72 12.06
C ASP A 222 19.42 14.60 12.02
N PRO A 223 20.60 14.79 12.65
CA PRO A 223 21.56 13.72 12.85
C PRO A 223 20.91 12.48 13.48
N TYR A 224 21.23 11.30 12.96
CA TYR A 224 20.72 10.00 13.40
C TYR A 224 19.20 9.76 13.20
N ALA A 225 18.47 10.65 12.52
CA ALA A 225 17.03 10.49 12.30
C ALA A 225 16.69 9.24 11.47
N ARG A 226 17.52 8.92 10.46
CA ARG A 226 17.32 7.75 9.60
C ARG A 226 17.53 6.46 10.38
N GLU A 227 18.54 6.43 11.22
CA GLU A 227 18.92 5.32 12.08
C GLU A 227 17.86 5.08 13.16
N ALA A 228 17.36 6.15 13.79
CA ALA A 228 16.26 6.07 14.75
C ALA A 228 14.97 5.55 14.10
N LYS A 229 14.62 6.06 12.90
CA LYS A 229 13.49 5.55 12.13
C LYS A 229 13.66 4.08 11.79
N HIS A 230 14.82 3.69 11.26
CA HIS A 230 15.12 2.31 10.89
C HIS A 230 15.07 1.36 12.08
N PHE A 231 15.61 1.77 13.23
CA PHE A 231 15.55 1.01 14.48
C PHE A 231 14.11 0.67 14.87
N THR A 232 13.21 1.64 14.75
CA THR A 232 11.79 1.48 15.05
C THR A 232 11.10 0.62 14.00
N GLU A 233 11.35 0.86 12.70
CA GLU A 233 10.80 0.04 11.60
C GLU A 233 11.11 -1.44 11.77
N LEU A 234 12.37 -1.79 12.05
CA LEU A 234 12.79 -3.17 12.28
C LEU A 234 12.09 -3.84 13.46
N ARG A 235 11.50 -3.09 14.38
CA ARG A 235 10.89 -3.64 15.61
C ARG A 235 9.38 -3.72 15.55
N VAL A 236 8.72 -2.76 14.89
CA VAL A 236 7.26 -2.63 14.97
C VAL A 236 6.55 -2.62 13.62
N LEU A 237 7.22 -2.27 12.51
CA LEU A 237 6.54 -2.08 11.23
C LEU A 237 5.93 -3.40 10.74
N ASN A 238 4.60 -3.40 10.55
CA ASN A 238 3.82 -4.54 10.06
C ASN A 238 4.01 -5.85 10.85
N ARG A 239 4.42 -5.76 12.10
CA ARG A 239 4.50 -6.89 13.02
C ARG A 239 3.21 -7.03 13.83
N ASP A 240 2.98 -8.26 14.30
CA ASP A 240 1.92 -8.56 15.28
C ASP A 240 2.30 -8.00 16.66
#